data_AF-B7TB04-F1
#
_entry.id   AF-B7TB04-F1
#
_cell.length_a   1.000
_cell.length_b   1.000
_cell.length_c   1.000
_cell.angle_alpha   90.00
_cell.angle_beta   90.00
_cell.angle_gamma   90.00
#
_symmetry.space_group_name_H-M   'P 1'
#
loop_
_entity.id
_entity.type
_entity.pdbx_description
1 polymer ?
#
loop_
_entity_poly.entity_id
_entity_poly.type
_entity_poly.pdbx_seq_one_letter_code
_entity_poly.pdbx_strand_id
1 'polypeptide(L)' 'ELGLVITGTLPVFNITGQNENKTNLKNQLILGVMGVDVSLEDIKRLTPRFTLCPNGYYFAIDPNGYVLLHPNLQPK' A
#
# COMPACT_ATOMS: atom_id res chain seq x y z
N GLU A 1 1.37 1.73 19.07
CA GLU A 1 0.91 2.51 17.91
C GLU A 1 1.42 1.84 16.64
N LEU A 2 0.66 1.89 15.54
CA LEU A 2 0.97 1.17 14.28
C LEU A 2 2.17 1.74 13.50
N GLY A 3 2.76 2.87 13.94
CA GLY A 3 3.91 3.48 13.29
C GLY A 3 3.61 3.98 11.88
N LEU A 4 4.65 4.07 11.04
CA LEU A 4 4.48 4.41 9.62
C LEU A 4 3.91 3.19 8.86
N VAL A 5 2.87 3.41 8.06
CA VAL A 5 2.19 2.36 7.29
C VAL A 5 1.97 2.80 5.85
N ILE A 6 1.83 1.83 4.94
CA ILE A 6 1.33 2.03 3.58
C ILE A 6 0.04 1.24 3.39
N THR A 7 -0.94 1.80 2.68
CA THR A 7 -2.24 1.15 2.46
C THR A 7 -2.40 0.79 0.99
N GLY A 8 -2.59 -0.48 0.69
CA GLY A 8 -2.98 -0.95 -0.64
C GLY A 8 -4.49 -0.79 -0.81
N THR A 9 -4.93 0.00 -1.79
CA THR A 9 -6.36 0.28 -2.01
C THR A 9 -6.90 -0.38 -3.28
N LEU A 10 -8.13 -0.89 -3.22
CA LEU A 10 -8.85 -1.46 -4.35
C LEU A 10 -10.30 -0.93 -4.41
N PRO A 11 -10.75 -0.32 -5.51
CA PRO A 11 -12.14 0.12 -5.66
C PRO A 11 -13.08 -1.09 -5.83
N VAL A 12 -14.24 -1.02 -5.20
CA VAL A 12 -15.32 -2.01 -5.34
C VAL A 12 -16.40 -1.43 -6.23
N PHE A 13 -16.75 -2.15 -7.29
CA PHE A 13 -17.78 -1.71 -8.25
C PHE A 13 -19.12 -2.40 -8.01
N ASN A 14 -20.20 -1.69 -8.34
CA ASN A 14 -21.53 -2.27 -8.32
C ASN A 14 -21.78 -3.10 -9.59
N ILE A 15 -21.95 -4.42 -9.42
CA ILE A 15 -22.14 -5.38 -10.51
C ILE A 15 -23.58 -5.91 -10.61
N THR A 16 -24.55 -5.22 -10.00
CA THR A 16 -25.96 -5.67 -9.98
C THR A 16 -26.52 -5.77 -11.40
N GLY A 17 -27.15 -6.90 -11.76
CA GLY A 17 -27.77 -7.06 -13.08
C GLY A 17 -26.81 -7.24 -14.25
N GLN A 18 -25.53 -7.50 -13.99
CA GLN A 18 -24.51 -7.65 -15.04
C GLN A 18 -24.78 -8.80 -16.03
N ASN A 19 -25.37 -9.91 -15.57
CA ASN A 19 -25.71 -11.04 -16.44
C ASN A 19 -26.87 -10.74 -17.42
N GLU A 20 -27.74 -9.80 -17.08
CA GLU A 20 -28.93 -9.46 -17.87
C GLU A 20 -28.78 -8.12 -18.61
N ASN A 21 -27.63 -7.44 -18.48
CA ASN A 21 -27.40 -6.04 -18.91
C ASN A 21 -28.54 -5.08 -18.48
N LYS A 22 -29.25 -5.43 -17.41
CA LYS A 22 -30.48 -4.76 -16.99
C LYS A 22 -30.09 -3.64 -16.02
N THR A 23 -30.31 -2.41 -16.47
CA THR A 23 -30.05 -1.14 -15.75
C THR A 23 -28.59 -0.84 -15.41
N ASN A 24 -27.90 -0.14 -16.31
CA ASN A 24 -26.56 0.43 -16.09
C ASN A 24 -26.55 1.77 -15.33
N LEU A 25 -27.72 2.31 -14.95
CA LEU A 25 -27.83 3.67 -14.37
C LEU A 25 -27.09 3.86 -13.03
N LYS A 26 -26.91 2.79 -12.24
CA LYS A 26 -26.19 2.84 -10.94
C LYS A 26 -24.88 2.02 -10.93
N ASN A 27 -24.54 1.34 -12.03
CA ASN A 27 -23.35 0.48 -12.12
C ASN A 27 -22.08 1.26 -12.51
N GLN A 28 -22.20 2.56 -12.81
CA GLN A 28 -21.08 3.43 -13.21
C GLN A 28 -20.32 4.04 -12.01
N LEU A 29 -20.77 3.78 -10.78
CA LEU A 29 -20.16 4.31 -9.57
C LEU A 29 -19.53 3.19 -8.74
N ILE A 30 -18.47 3.53 -8.00
CA ILE A 30 -17.90 2.65 -6.99
C ILE A 30 -18.86 2.53 -5.80
N LEU A 31 -18.97 1.33 -5.23
CA LEU A 31 -19.60 1.10 -3.94
C LEU A 31 -18.74 1.65 -2.79
N GLY A 32 -17.42 1.61 -2.97
CA GLY A 32 -16.45 2.07 -2.00
C GLY A 32 -15.03 1.64 -2.37
N VAL A 33 -14.10 1.78 -1.42
CA VAL A 33 -12.70 1.38 -1.55
C VAL A 33 -12.34 0.44 -0.41
N MET A 34 -11.76 -0.70 -0.72
CA MET A 34 -11.13 -1.58 0.26
C MET A 34 -9.68 -1.17 0.45
N GLY A 35 -9.19 -1.21 1.68
CA GLY A 35 -7.80 -0.93 2.03
C GLY A 35 -7.21 -2.05 2.87
N VAL A 36 -5.93 -2.34 2.67
CA VAL A 36 -5.13 -3.20 3.56
C VAL A 36 -3.83 -2.50 3.92
N ASP A 37 -3.54 -2.44 5.21
CA ASP A 37 -2.33 -1.79 5.72
C ASP A 37 -1.15 -2.76 5.76
N VAL A 38 0.02 -2.24 5.43
CA VAL A 38 1.32 -2.89 5.61
C VAL A 38 2.19 -1.97 6.45
N SER A 39 2.66 -2.45 7.60
CA SER A 39 3.57 -1.69 8.44
C SER A 39 4.96 -1.64 7.82
N LEU A 40 5.62 -0.49 7.93
CA LEU A 40 7.03 -0.37 7.55
C LEU A 40 7.96 -1.22 8.42
N GLU A 41 7.52 -1.62 9.61
CA GLU A 41 8.25 -2.56 10.45
C GLU A 41 8.28 -3.96 9.84
N ASP A 42 7.15 -4.42 9.29
CA ASP A 42 7.06 -5.72 8.60
C ASP A 42 8.00 -5.77 7.39
N ILE A 43 8.07 -4.67 6.64
CA ILE A 43 8.97 -4.52 5.49
C ILE A 43 10.43 -4.54 5.96
N LYS A 44 10.78 -3.81 7.04
CA LYS A 44 12.13 -3.80 7.61
C LYS A 44 12.58 -5.20 8.05
N ARG A 45 11.67 -6.02 8.59
CA ARG A 45 11.96 -7.40 9.00
C ARG A 45 12.32 -8.31 7.82
N LEU A 46 11.78 -8.03 6.63
CA LEU A 46 12.11 -8.74 5.40
C LEU A 46 13.44 -8.29 4.76
N THR A 47 14.03 -7.17 5.21
CA THR A 47 15.30 -6.64 4.74
C THR A 47 16.40 -6.76 5.81
N PRO A 48 16.97 -7.97 6.02
CA PRO A 48 17.97 -8.18 7.07
C PRO A 48 19.24 -7.37 6.81
N ARG A 49 19.66 -6.56 7.78
CA ARG A 49 20.89 -5.74 7.68
C ARG A 49 22.16 -6.51 8.03
N PHE A 50 22.06 -7.64 8.71
CA PHE A 50 23.21 -8.34 9.29
C PHE A 50 24.14 -8.99 8.24
N THR A 51 23.65 -9.22 7.02
CA THR A 51 24.47 -9.72 5.90
C THR A 51 25.26 -8.60 5.22
N LEU A 52 24.93 -7.34 5.51
CA LEU A 52 25.62 -6.17 4.99
C LEU A 52 26.61 -5.64 6.03
N CYS A 53 27.71 -5.04 5.56
CA CYS A 53 28.60 -4.28 6.43
C CYS A 53 27.84 -3.11 7.11
N PRO A 54 28.35 -2.52 8.22
CA PRO A 54 27.65 -1.47 8.97
C PRO A 54 27.21 -0.24 8.16
N ASN A 55 27.89 0.06 7.05
CA ASN A 55 27.54 1.17 6.15
C ASN A 55 26.50 0.80 5.08
N GLY A 56 26.19 -0.49 4.92
CA GLY A 56 25.21 -0.97 3.95
C GLY A 56 23.79 -0.89 4.50
N TYR A 57 22.87 -0.35 3.70
CA TYR A 57 21.45 -0.28 4.05
C TYR A 57 20.57 -0.45 2.81
N TYR A 58 19.36 -0.95 3.03
CA TYR A 58 18.31 -0.97 2.03
C TYR A 58 17.56 0.36 2.03
N PHE A 59 17.14 0.81 0.85
CA PHE A 59 16.24 1.92 0.69
C PHE A 59 15.15 1.57 -0.31
N ALA A 60 13.95 2.14 -0.13
CA ALA A 60 12.83 1.99 -1.04
C ALA A 60 12.29 3.37 -1.39
N ILE A 61 12.00 3.58 -2.67
CA ILE A 61 11.54 4.85 -3.24
C ILE A 61 10.31 4.56 -4.09
N ASP A 62 9.31 5.44 -4.03
CA ASP A 62 8.15 5.38 -4.92
C ASP A 62 8.46 6.04 -6.28
N PRO A 63 7.64 5.84 -7.33
CA PRO A 63 7.84 6.50 -8.62
C PRO A 63 7.84 8.04 -8.57
N ASN A 64 7.35 8.65 -7.49
CA ASN A 64 7.34 10.09 -7.29
C ASN A 64 8.63 10.61 -6.61
N GLY A 65 9.53 9.73 -6.19
CA GLY A 65 10.79 10.07 -5.52
C GLY A 65 10.71 10.13 -3.99
N TYR A 66 9.57 9.76 -3.38
CA TYR A 66 9.42 9.71 -1.92
C TYR A 66 10.09 8.48 -1.34
N VAL A 67 10.80 8.68 -0.24
CA VAL A 67 11.51 7.64 0.48
C VAL A 67 10.55 6.89 1.41
N LEU A 68 10.33 5.62 1.11
CA LEU A 68 9.50 4.71 1.90
C LEU A 68 10.30 4.03 3.01
N LEU A 69 11.57 3.69 2.75
CA LEU A 69 12.44 3.02 3.73
C LEU A 69 13.82 3.67 3.72
N HIS A 70 14.23 4.21 4.86
CA HIS A 70 15.57 4.76 5.07
C HIS A 70 15.90 4.80 6.56
N PRO A 71 17.17 4.61 6.98
CA PRO A 71 17.56 4.69 8.39
C PRO A 71 17.17 6.01 9.08
N ASN A 72 17.22 7.12 8.35
CA ASN A 72 16.84 8.45 8.84
C ASN A 72 15.36 8.81 8.66
N LEU A 73 14.52 7.88 8.19
CA LEU A 73 13.08 8.15 8.06
C LEU A 73 12.43 8.07 9.46
N GLN A 74 11.97 9.22 9.96
CA GLN A 74 11.34 9.34 11.27
C GLN A 74 9.83 9.53 11.12
N PRO A 75 9.01 8.94 12.02
CA PRO A 75 7.61 9.33 12.16
C PRO A 75 7.55 10.79 12.60
N LYS A 76 6.63 11.57 12.01
CA LYS A 76 6.34 12.93 12.48
C LYS A 76 5.53 12.92 13.75
#